data_AF-A0AAN9G2H7-F1
#
_entry.id   AF-A0AAN9G2H7-F1
#
_cell.length_a   1.000
_cell.length_b   1.000
_cell.length_c   1.000
_cell.angle_alpha   90.00
_cell.angle_beta   90.00
_cell.angle_gamma   90.00
#
_symmetry.space_group_name_H-M   'P 1'
#
loop_
_entity.id
_entity.type
_entity.pdbx_description
1 polymer ?
#
loop_
_entity_poly.entity_id
_entity_poly.type
_entity_poly.pdbx_seq_one_letter_code
_entity_poly.pdbx_strand_id
1 'polypeptide(L)'
;MGTTKRQILLLAFVLVVVSCPVSGQTEGDVRLKDGPNAYEGRPEIFHDSVWLSLCSTFSNYYVPGTICKQLGYQSQAAVSYVSNSYGKAPGEIFGQYISCTSYSTNVSQCSMTDRQDNCDPRYTLGVSCNTSEYTPTYMFMR
;
A
#
# COMPACT_ATOMS: atom_id res chain seq x y z
N MET A 1 -24.15 -13.08 -67.74
CA MET A 1 -24.88 -12.12 -66.88
C MET A 1 -24.63 -12.50 -65.44
N GLY A 2 -23.71 -11.79 -64.78
CA GLY A 2 -23.38 -12.00 -63.38
C GLY A 2 -24.24 -11.13 -62.47
N THR A 3 -24.67 -11.70 -61.35
CA THR A 3 -25.18 -10.92 -60.21
C THR A 3 -24.42 -11.36 -58.97
N THR A 4 -23.43 -10.54 -58.61
CA THR A 4 -22.59 -10.66 -57.42
C THR A 4 -23.45 -10.58 -56.16
N LYS A 5 -23.55 -11.68 -55.41
CA LYS A 5 -24.18 -11.72 -54.08
C LYS A 5 -23.24 -11.00 -53.10
N ARG A 6 -23.53 -9.74 -52.76
CA ARG A 6 -22.82 -9.00 -51.72
C ARG A 6 -23.08 -9.67 -50.37
N GLN A 7 -22.07 -10.36 -49.84
CA GLN A 7 -22.02 -10.73 -48.42
C GLN A 7 -21.90 -9.44 -47.62
N ILE A 8 -22.96 -9.07 -46.90
CA ILE A 8 -22.92 -8.03 -45.88
C ILE A 8 -22.11 -8.62 -44.73
N LEU A 9 -20.81 -8.35 -44.71
CA LEU A 9 -19.94 -8.62 -43.58
C LEU A 9 -20.38 -7.67 -42.46
N LEU A 10 -21.19 -8.16 -41.52
CA LEU A 10 -21.50 -7.44 -40.29
C LEU A 10 -20.18 -7.24 -39.54
N LEU A 11 -19.61 -6.05 -39.66
CA LEU A 11 -18.49 -5.59 -38.85
C LEU A 11 -18.95 -5.58 -37.39
N ALA A 12 -18.66 -6.65 -36.66
CA ALA A 12 -18.73 -6.63 -35.22
C ALA A 12 -17.62 -5.69 -34.73
N PHE A 13 -17.96 -4.41 -34.56
CA PHE A 13 -17.22 -3.50 -33.70
C PHE A 13 -17.41 -4.02 -32.26
N VAL A 14 -16.63 -5.04 -31.89
CA VAL A 14 -16.39 -5.30 -30.49
C VAL A 14 -15.60 -4.08 -30.02
N LEU A 15 -16.31 -3.12 -29.42
CA LEU A 15 -15.70 -2.10 -28.59
C LEU A 15 -14.94 -2.87 -27.49
N VAL A 16 -13.67 -3.15 -27.76
CA VAL A 16 -12.73 -3.43 -26.69
C VAL A 16 -12.68 -2.13 -25.91
N VAL A 17 -13.54 -2.04 -24.89
CA VAL A 17 -13.36 -1.07 -23.83
C VAL A 17 -12.01 -1.43 -23.23
N VAL A 18 -10.96 -0.75 -23.72
CA VAL A 18 -9.69 -0.70 -23.00
C VAL A 18 -10.02 0.09 -21.75
N SER A 19 -10.59 -0.58 -20.77
CA SER A 19 -10.56 -0.11 -19.39
C SER A 19 -9.07 -0.06 -19.06
N CYS A 20 -8.47 1.12 -19.16
CA CYS A 20 -7.17 1.35 -18.57
C CYS A 20 -7.38 1.06 -17.08
N PRO A 21 -6.88 -0.07 -16.52
CA PRO A 21 -6.96 -0.23 -15.08
C PRO A 21 -6.24 0.98 -14.50
N VAL A 22 -6.80 1.57 -13.45
CA VAL A 22 -6.08 2.53 -12.62
C VAL A 22 -4.83 1.81 -12.12
N SER A 23 -3.73 1.98 -12.85
CA SER A 23 -2.37 1.53 -12.59
C SER A 23 -2.24 0.31 -11.65
N GLY A 24 -2.65 -0.90 -12.04
CA GLY A 24 -2.22 -2.17 -11.43
C GLY A 24 -2.28 -2.33 -9.89
N GLN A 25 -2.99 -1.48 -9.16
CA GLN A 25 -3.02 -1.54 -7.69
C GLN A 25 -4.02 -2.61 -7.26
N THR A 26 -3.62 -3.40 -6.28
CA THR A 26 -4.43 -4.43 -5.66
C THR A 26 -4.77 -4.09 -4.22
N GLU A 27 -5.90 -4.59 -3.76
CA GLU A 27 -6.34 -4.49 -2.38
C GLU A 27 -5.23 -4.96 -1.42
N GLY A 28 -4.89 -4.13 -0.43
CA GLY A 28 -3.79 -4.39 0.50
C GLY A 28 -2.41 -4.00 0.00
N ASP A 29 -2.26 -3.33 -1.15
CA ASP A 29 -0.98 -2.77 -1.57
C ASP A 29 -0.50 -1.69 -0.61
N VAL A 30 0.82 -1.61 -0.42
CA VAL A 30 1.45 -0.69 0.53
C VAL A 30 2.50 0.16 -0.17
N ARG A 31 2.56 1.44 0.18
CA ARG A 31 3.65 2.33 -0.24
C ARG A 31 4.06 3.30 0.87
N LEU A 32 5.30 3.75 0.83
CA LEU A 32 5.80 4.85 1.67
C LEU A 32 5.90 6.12 0.83
N LYS A 33 5.37 7.23 1.35
CA LYS A 33 5.35 8.55 0.70
C LYS A 33 6.04 9.59 1.55
N ASP A 34 6.59 10.61 0.90
CA ASP A 34 7.13 11.82 1.52
C ASP A 34 8.25 11.59 2.57
N GLY A 35 8.87 10.41 2.54
CA GLY A 35 10.13 10.15 3.23
C GLY A 35 11.34 10.49 2.37
N PRO A 36 12.52 10.69 2.99
CA PRO A 36 13.77 11.01 2.28
C PRO A 36 14.33 9.86 1.43
N ASN A 37 13.83 8.63 1.57
CA ASN A 37 14.28 7.45 0.82
C ASN A 37 13.16 6.40 0.70
N ALA A 38 13.45 5.24 0.11
CA ALA A 38 12.45 4.22 -0.22
C ALA A 38 11.98 3.34 0.95
N TYR A 39 12.68 3.39 2.09
CA TYR A 39 12.40 2.53 3.25
C TYR A 39 11.81 3.29 4.43
N GLU A 40 11.62 4.60 4.31
CA GLU A 40 10.96 5.41 5.32
C GLU A 40 9.96 6.40 4.69
N GLY A 41 8.92 6.78 5.44
CA GLY A 41 7.90 7.71 5.00
C GLY A 41 6.54 7.53 5.67
N ARG A 42 5.54 8.28 5.20
CA ARG A 42 4.13 8.07 5.52
C ARG A 42 3.62 6.80 4.84
N PRO A 43 3.15 5.79 5.58
CA PRO A 43 2.56 4.60 4.99
C PRO A 43 1.16 4.90 4.45
N GLU A 44 0.91 4.42 3.24
CA GLU A 44 -0.40 4.39 2.62
C GLU A 44 -0.75 2.95 2.23
N ILE A 45 -2.01 2.56 2.47
CA ILE A 45 -2.56 1.26 2.07
C ILE A 45 -3.64 1.47 1.02
N PHE A 46 -3.63 0.65 -0.03
CA PHE A 46 -4.71 0.63 -1.00
C PHE A 46 -5.87 -0.22 -0.48
N HIS A 47 -7.00 0.42 -0.23
CA HIS A 47 -8.22 -0.20 0.27
C HIS A 47 -9.44 0.43 -0.39
N ASP A 48 -10.41 -0.37 -0.83
CA ASP A 48 -11.65 0.12 -1.46
C ASP A 48 -11.40 1.11 -2.60
N SER A 49 -10.44 0.80 -3.47
CA SER A 49 -10.04 1.61 -4.62
C SER A 49 -9.42 2.99 -4.30
N VAL A 50 -9.04 3.23 -3.05
CA VAL A 50 -8.40 4.47 -2.61
C VAL A 50 -7.14 4.20 -1.80
N TRP A 51 -6.21 5.16 -1.81
CA TRP A 51 -5.05 5.13 -0.91
C TRP A 51 -5.41 5.79 0.41
N LEU A 52 -5.32 5.03 1.50
CA LEU A 52 -5.59 5.49 2.86
C LEU A 52 -4.26 5.74 3.60
N SER A 53 -4.13 6.87 4.28
CA SER A 53 -3.00 7.12 5.20
C SER A 53 -3.31 6.56 6.58
N LEU A 54 -2.33 6.08 7.33
CA LEU A 54 -2.60 5.49 8.64
C LEU A 54 -2.56 6.50 9.77
N CYS A 55 -3.45 6.33 10.75
CA CYS A 55 -3.47 7.11 11.98
C CYS A 55 -2.58 6.45 13.04
N SER A 56 -1.69 7.20 13.69
CA SER A 56 -0.82 6.65 14.74
C SER A 56 -1.59 6.19 15.98
N THR A 57 -2.75 6.80 16.24
CA THR A 57 -3.62 6.44 17.39
C THR A 57 -4.45 5.17 17.13
N PHE A 58 -4.72 4.86 15.86
CA PHE A 58 -5.55 3.72 15.44
C PHE A 58 -4.76 2.60 14.77
N SER A 59 -3.44 2.60 14.96
CA SER A 59 -2.54 1.55 14.48
C SER A 59 -1.85 0.90 15.68
N ASN A 60 -1.89 -0.42 15.77
CA ASN A 60 -1.15 -1.11 16.83
C ASN A 60 0.36 -1.21 16.51
N TYR A 61 1.14 -1.60 17.52
CA TYR A 61 2.61 -1.65 17.43
C TYR A 61 3.16 -2.59 16.33
N TYR A 62 2.38 -3.57 15.87
CA TYR A 62 2.84 -4.52 14.85
C TYR A 62 2.76 -3.97 13.42
N VAL A 63 1.95 -2.92 13.19
CA VAL A 63 1.70 -2.34 11.86
C VAL A 63 2.98 -1.91 11.14
N PRO A 64 3.90 -1.12 11.75
CA PRO A 64 5.16 -0.73 11.08
C PRO A 64 5.99 -1.93 10.64
N GLY A 65 6.09 -2.95 11.50
CA GLY A 65 6.83 -4.17 11.21
C GLY A 65 6.24 -4.95 10.04
N THR A 66 4.90 -5.07 9.99
CA THR A 66 4.21 -5.75 8.88
C THR A 66 4.37 -4.98 7.56
N ILE A 67 4.28 -3.65 7.57
CA ILE A 67 4.56 -2.80 6.40
C ILE A 67 5.98 -3.04 5.88
N CYS A 68 6.97 -3.04 6.77
CA CYS A 68 8.36 -3.29 6.38
C CYS A 68 8.55 -4.68 5.76
N LYS A 69 7.95 -5.73 6.36
CA LYS A 69 8.01 -7.09 5.79
C LYS A 69 7.39 -7.14 4.40
N GLN A 70 6.23 -6.52 4.21
CA GLN A 70 5.52 -6.53 2.93
C GLN A 70 6.31 -5.83 1.83
N LEU A 71 7.02 -4.75 2.17
CA LEU A 71 7.90 -4.02 1.26
C LEU A 71 9.27 -4.69 1.06
N GLY A 72 9.53 -5.83 1.71
CA GLY A 72 10.79 -6.58 1.59
C GLY A 72 11.94 -6.08 2.48
N TYR A 73 11.65 -5.21 3.45
CA TYR A 73 12.62 -4.69 4.41
C TYR A 73 12.63 -5.46 5.74
N GLN A 74 13.67 -5.24 6.54
CA GLN A 74 13.76 -5.84 7.87
C GLN A 74 12.79 -5.20 8.86
N SER A 75 12.09 -6.04 9.64
CA SER A 75 11.07 -5.60 10.59
C SER A 75 11.55 -5.43 12.02
N GLN A 76 12.69 -6.01 12.39
CA GLN A 76 13.20 -6.07 13.78
C GLN A 76 13.55 -4.69 14.36
N ALA A 77 13.64 -3.65 13.53
CA ALA A 77 13.84 -2.28 13.97
C ALA A 77 12.94 -1.29 13.20
N ALA A 78 11.75 -1.73 12.80
CA ALA A 78 10.76 -0.81 12.24
C ALA A 78 10.37 0.22 13.31
N VAL A 79 10.60 1.50 13.02
CA VAL A 79 10.25 2.62 13.90
C VAL A 79 8.98 3.25 13.39
N SER A 80 8.03 3.49 14.29
CA SER A 80 6.91 4.38 14.00
C SER A 80 7.23 5.81 14.44
N TYR A 81 6.88 6.75 13.59
CA TYR A 81 6.85 8.17 13.93
C TYR A 81 5.41 8.62 14.11
N VAL A 82 5.22 9.61 14.98
CA VAL A 82 3.92 10.20 15.29
C VAL A 82 3.95 11.68 14.95
N SER A 83 2.80 12.34 14.94
CA SER A 83 2.71 13.79 14.78
C SER A 83 3.13 14.30 13.37
N ASN A 84 2.80 13.57 12.30
CA ASN A 84 3.09 13.97 10.90
C ASN A 84 4.58 14.14 10.56
N SER A 85 5.46 13.29 11.08
CA SER A 85 6.90 13.42 10.82
C SER A 85 7.29 13.39 9.33
N TYR A 86 6.47 12.76 8.48
CA TYR A 86 6.63 12.75 7.01
C TYR A 86 5.49 13.52 6.29
N GLY A 87 4.92 14.53 6.95
CA GLY A 87 3.86 15.36 6.41
C GLY A 87 2.44 14.81 6.65
N LYS A 88 1.45 15.71 6.48
CA LYS A 88 0.02 15.41 6.61
C LYS A 88 -0.47 14.65 5.37
N ALA A 89 -1.36 13.68 5.58
CA ALA A 89 -2.06 13.00 4.49
C ALA A 89 -2.81 14.00 3.57
N PRO A 90 -2.63 13.92 2.24
CA PRO A 90 -3.38 14.75 1.30
C PRO A 90 -4.83 14.26 1.20
N GLY A 91 -5.78 15.08 1.65
CA GLY A 91 -7.16 14.64 1.87
C GLY A 91 -7.25 13.80 3.15
N GLU A 92 -8.30 14.00 3.94
CA GLU A 92 -8.47 13.46 5.30
C GLU A 92 -8.77 11.95 5.33
N ILE A 93 -8.20 11.20 4.40
CA ILE A 93 -8.51 9.79 4.21
C ILE A 93 -7.59 8.97 5.10
N PHE A 94 -8.03 8.80 6.34
CA PHE A 94 -7.40 7.91 7.28
C PHE A 94 -7.89 6.47 7.09
N GLY A 95 -6.95 5.55 7.21
CA GLY A 95 -7.23 4.15 7.40
C GLY A 95 -8.06 3.96 8.66
N GLN A 96 -8.98 3.03 8.52
CA GLN A 96 -9.65 2.31 9.60
C GLN A 96 -8.70 1.94 10.76
N TYR A 97 -9.28 1.52 11.89
CA TYR A 97 -8.47 0.89 12.92
C TYR A 97 -7.79 -0.35 12.34
N ILE A 98 -6.46 -0.36 12.31
CA ILE A 98 -5.66 -1.46 11.78
C ILE A 98 -4.86 -2.12 12.91
N SER A 99 -5.04 -3.43 13.03
CA SER A 99 -4.38 -4.25 14.05
C SER A 99 -3.76 -5.48 13.42
N CYS A 100 -2.42 -5.50 13.40
CA CYS A 100 -1.62 -6.63 12.94
C CYS A 100 -1.17 -7.51 14.12
N THR A 101 -0.63 -8.68 13.83
CA THR A 101 0.02 -9.56 14.83
C THR A 101 1.52 -9.63 14.59
N SER A 102 2.27 -10.21 15.52
CA SER A 102 3.70 -10.49 15.34
C SER A 102 4.01 -11.36 14.10
N TYR A 103 3.05 -12.20 13.71
CA TYR A 103 3.17 -13.13 12.58
C TYR A 103 2.77 -12.51 11.24
N SER A 104 2.05 -11.39 11.25
CA SER A 104 1.57 -10.75 10.02
C SER A 104 2.75 -10.32 9.14
N THR A 105 2.77 -10.80 7.90
CA THR A 105 3.75 -10.47 6.86
C THR A 105 3.21 -9.55 5.78
N ASN A 106 1.88 -9.41 5.71
CA ASN A 106 1.16 -8.53 4.78
C ASN A 106 0.00 -7.85 5.52
N VAL A 107 -0.31 -6.60 5.16
CA VAL A 107 -1.39 -5.82 5.78
C VAL A 107 -2.78 -6.44 5.58
N SER A 108 -2.97 -7.24 4.54
CA SER A 108 -4.19 -8.01 4.28
C SER A 108 -4.45 -9.09 5.34
N GLN A 109 -3.43 -9.46 6.14
CA GLN A 109 -3.57 -10.37 7.29
C GLN A 109 -3.91 -9.63 8.58
N CYS A 110 -3.98 -8.31 8.55
CA CYS A 110 -4.33 -7.49 9.69
C CYS A 110 -5.84 -7.29 9.74
N SER A 111 -6.37 -7.15 10.95
CA SER A 111 -7.76 -6.77 11.12
C SER A 111 -7.89 -5.29 10.81
N MET A 112 -8.76 -4.94 9.87
CA MET A 112 -9.23 -3.57 9.64
C MET A 112 -10.68 -3.47 10.12
N THR A 113 -11.04 -2.35 10.72
CA THR A 113 -12.41 -2.11 11.19
C THR A 113 -12.84 -0.71 10.81
N ASP A 114 -14.03 -0.59 10.19
CA ASP A 114 -14.73 0.61 9.71
C ASP A 114 -15.06 1.62 10.82
N ARG A 115 -14.16 1.81 11.77
CA ARG A 115 -14.27 2.77 12.84
C ARG A 115 -14.00 4.15 12.24
N GLN A 116 -15.11 4.82 11.95
CA GLN A 116 -15.15 6.18 11.44
C GLN A 116 -14.96 7.20 12.57
N ASP A 117 -13.87 7.04 13.33
CA ASP A 117 -13.43 8.06 14.27
C ASP A 117 -12.53 9.03 13.51
N ASN A 118 -12.82 10.33 13.56
CA ASN A 118 -11.98 11.35 12.93
C ASN A 118 -10.59 11.32 13.55
N CYS A 119 -9.62 10.69 12.87
CA CYS A 119 -8.22 10.86 13.23
C CYS A 119 -7.84 12.31 12.95
N ASP A 120 -7.39 13.03 13.99
CA ASP A 120 -6.86 14.37 13.79
C ASP A 120 -5.68 14.25 12.82
N PRO A 121 -5.67 15.03 11.72
CA PRO A 121 -4.63 14.88 10.72
C PRO A 121 -3.22 15.16 11.20
N ARG A 122 -3.03 15.68 12.42
CA ARG A 122 -1.75 15.79 13.11
C ARG A 122 -1.19 14.44 13.52
N TYR A 123 -2.01 13.40 13.72
CA TYR A 123 -1.57 12.07 14.15
C TYR A 123 -1.38 11.11 12.97
N THR A 124 -0.88 11.59 11.83
CA THR A 124 -0.49 10.69 10.73
C THR A 124 0.71 9.86 11.17
N LEU A 125 0.61 8.54 10.98
CA LEU A 125 1.68 7.59 11.23
C LEU A 125 2.83 7.80 10.24
N GLY A 126 4.06 7.69 10.71
CA GLY A 126 5.24 7.50 9.88
C GLY A 126 5.87 6.15 10.15
N VAL A 127 6.55 5.57 9.17
CA VAL A 127 7.27 4.30 9.30
C VAL A 127 8.67 4.48 8.74
N SER A 128 9.69 4.02 9.47
CA SER A 128 11.03 3.79 8.96
C SER A 128 11.41 2.34 9.14
N CYS A 129 11.69 1.66 8.04
CA CYS A 129 12.21 0.31 8.02
C CYS A 129 13.72 0.30 8.19
N ASN A 130 14.28 -0.80 8.68
CA ASN A 130 15.73 -0.93 8.74
C ASN A 130 16.28 -1.39 7.40
N THR A 131 17.34 -0.71 6.94
CA THR A 131 18.09 -1.01 5.73
C THR A 131 19.27 -1.93 5.94
N SER A 132 19.45 -2.56 7.11
CA SER A 132 20.47 -3.60 7.21
C SER A 132 20.15 -4.64 6.15
N GLU A 133 20.87 -4.54 5.03
CA GLU A 133 20.90 -5.55 4.01
C GLU A 133 21.17 -6.85 4.76
N TYR A 134 20.53 -7.93 4.32
CA TYR A 134 21.11 -9.22 4.62
C TYR A 134 22.53 -9.16 4.04
N THR A 135 23.54 -8.93 4.85
CA THR A 135 24.86 -9.48 4.59
C THR A 135 24.78 -10.88 5.19
N PRO A 136 24.44 -11.92 4.40
CA PRO A 136 24.62 -13.26 4.91
C PRO A 136 26.07 -13.38 5.39
N THR A 137 26.25 -13.79 6.63
CA THR A 137 27.56 -13.97 7.27
C THR A 137 28.50 -14.90 6.48
N TYR A 138 27.96 -15.66 5.52
CA TYR A 138 28.75 -16.48 4.59
C TYR A 138 29.54 -15.68 3.54
N MET A 139 29.29 -14.39 3.34
CA MET A 139 30.03 -13.58 2.36
C MET A 139 31.39 -13.09 2.87
N PHE A 140 31.69 -13.23 4.16
CA PHE A 140 32.93 -12.78 4.81
C PHE A 140 33.98 -13.89 5.04
N MET A 141 33.77 -15.10 4.50
CA MET A 141 34.75 -16.21 4.59
C MET A 141 35.60 -16.33 3.32
N ARG A 142 36.42 -15.33 3.00
CA ARG A 142 37.51 -15.44 2.01
C ARG A 142 38.86 -15.10 2.63
#